data_AF-A0A0U5FU09-F1
#
_entry.id   AF-A0A0U5FU09-F1
#
_cell.length_a   1.000
_cell.length_b   1.000
_cell.length_c   1.000
_cell.angle_alpha   90.00
_cell.angle_beta   90.00
_cell.angle_gamma   90.00
#
_symmetry.space_group_name_H-M   'P 1'
#
loop_
_entity.id
_entity.type
_entity.pdbx_description
1 polymer ?
#
loop_
_entity_poly.entity_id
_entity_poly.type
_entity_poly.pdbx_seq_one_letter_code
_entity_poly.pdbx_strand_id
1 'polypeptide(L)'
;MLRLAPALIFAYLATSAVAADDDFTPPNCSLDEHCPEKYPCCSVYGQCGTGAYCLGGCDPLMSYSLDSCAPMPVCQSKTYKWDNLDNAATNNEYLGNATESDWVYSGYPELEDGNLLLTMPKNSVGSLFANNHYIWYGKIGANIKSSRGKGVVTAFILLSDTKDEIDYEWVGADLSQVETNWYFQGILDC
;
A
#
# COMPACT_ATOMS: atom_id res chain seq x y z
N MET A 1 12.60 22.28 -79.14
CA MET A 1 12.65 21.05 -78.32
C MET A 1 13.58 21.29 -77.15
N LEU A 2 13.05 21.53 -75.94
CA LEU A 2 13.61 21.07 -74.66
C LEU A 2 12.59 21.42 -73.57
N ARG A 3 11.89 20.41 -73.04
CA ARG A 3 10.99 20.54 -71.90
C ARG A 3 11.83 20.33 -70.65
N LEU A 4 12.00 21.36 -69.81
CA LEU A 4 12.51 21.17 -68.44
C LEU A 4 11.32 20.77 -67.55
N ALA A 5 11.33 19.53 -67.06
CA ALA A 5 10.45 19.09 -65.99
C ALA A 5 11.19 19.25 -64.64
N PRO A 6 10.58 19.83 -63.60
CA PRO A 6 11.16 19.84 -62.26
C PRO A 6 10.95 18.48 -61.61
N ALA A 7 12.04 17.85 -61.17
CA ALA A 7 11.99 16.64 -60.36
C ALA A 7 11.59 17.02 -58.92
N LEU A 8 10.36 16.72 -58.53
CA LEU A 8 9.90 16.76 -57.14
C LEU A 8 10.43 15.52 -56.42
N ILE A 9 11.46 15.69 -55.59
CA ILE A 9 11.92 14.68 -54.65
C ILE A 9 11.00 14.74 -53.42
N PHE A 10 10.08 13.79 -53.31
CA PHE A 10 9.30 13.58 -52.09
C PHE A 10 10.16 12.83 -51.06
N ALA A 11 10.63 13.55 -50.03
CA ALA A 11 11.21 12.91 -48.86
C ALA A 11 10.09 12.33 -48.00
N TYR A 12 9.96 11.00 -47.99
CA TYR A 12 9.10 10.29 -47.03
C TYR A 12 9.82 10.25 -45.67
N LEU A 13 9.41 11.12 -44.75
CA LEU A 13 9.67 10.93 -43.32
C LEU A 13 8.67 9.90 -42.80
N ALA A 14 9.11 8.66 -42.65
CA ALA A 14 8.37 7.66 -41.88
C ALA A 14 8.43 8.05 -40.40
N THR A 15 7.43 8.80 -39.94
CA THR A 15 7.16 8.95 -38.51
C THR A 15 6.66 7.61 -37.98
N SER A 16 7.54 6.84 -37.34
CA SER A 16 7.13 5.71 -36.53
C SER A 16 6.30 6.26 -35.38
N ALA A 17 4.97 6.16 -35.47
CA ALA A 17 4.12 6.36 -34.32
C ALA A 17 4.44 5.22 -33.34
N VAL A 18 5.14 5.54 -32.25
CA VAL A 18 5.22 4.65 -31.10
C VAL A 18 3.81 4.64 -30.53
N ALA A 19 3.09 3.54 -30.74
CA ALA A 19 1.89 3.28 -29.97
C ALA A 19 2.32 3.21 -28.50
N ALA A 20 1.86 4.15 -27.69
CA ALA A 20 1.87 3.96 -26.25
C ALA A 20 0.95 2.75 -25.98
N ASP A 21 1.50 1.67 -25.44
CA ASP A 21 0.72 0.61 -24.80
C ASP A 21 0.09 1.23 -23.54
N ASP A 22 -1.03 1.93 -23.72
CA ASP A 22 -1.77 2.62 -22.64
C ASP A 22 -2.74 1.68 -21.89
N ASP A 23 -2.52 0.36 -21.91
CA ASP A 23 -3.31 -0.59 -21.13
C ASP A 23 -2.42 -1.60 -20.39
N PHE A 24 -1.47 -1.08 -19.61
CA PHE A 24 -0.72 -1.91 -18.68
C PHE A 24 -1.64 -2.35 -17.54
N THR A 25 -2.15 -3.58 -17.63
CA THR A 25 -2.73 -4.27 -16.48
C THR A 25 -1.57 -4.93 -15.69
N PRO A 26 -1.35 -4.57 -14.41
CA PRO A 26 -0.35 -5.25 -13.59
C PRO A 26 -0.64 -6.76 -13.54
N PRO A 27 0.36 -7.63 -13.77
CA PRO A 27 0.18 -9.06 -13.59
C PRO A 27 -0.30 -9.37 -12.17
N ASN A 28 -1.12 -10.41 -12.01
CA ASN A 28 -1.51 -10.85 -10.67
C ASN A 28 -0.48 -11.83 -10.10
N CYS A 29 -0.53 -12.01 -8.79
CA CYS A 29 0.26 -13.01 -8.07
C CYS A 29 -0.59 -13.77 -7.05
N SER A 30 -0.22 -15.03 -6.85
CA SER A 30 -0.78 -15.96 -5.87
C SER A 30 0.27 -17.00 -5.46
N LEU A 31 -0.07 -17.91 -4.55
CA LEU A 31 0.79 -19.03 -4.17
C LEU A 31 1.10 -19.98 -5.35
N ASP A 32 0.20 -20.06 -6.33
CA ASP A 32 0.36 -20.93 -7.50
C ASP A 32 0.92 -20.18 -8.72
N GLU A 33 0.89 -18.85 -8.71
CA GLU A 33 1.30 -17.98 -9.80
C GLU A 33 2.16 -16.83 -9.27
N HIS A 34 3.48 -17.00 -9.33
CA HIS A 34 4.41 -16.01 -8.82
C HIS A 34 4.63 -14.87 -9.81
N CYS A 35 5.03 -13.72 -9.28
CA CYS A 35 5.41 -12.59 -10.11
C CYS A 35 6.57 -12.89 -11.07
N PRO A 36 6.60 -12.29 -12.28
CA PRO A 36 7.71 -12.42 -13.21
C PRO A 36 8.89 -11.54 -12.79
N GLU A 37 10.11 -11.89 -13.21
CA GLU A 37 11.35 -11.14 -12.90
C GLU A 37 11.27 -9.64 -13.24
N LYS A 38 10.53 -9.29 -14.31
CA LYS A 38 10.34 -7.89 -14.74
C LYS A 38 9.55 -7.06 -13.71
N TYR A 39 8.63 -7.69 -12.98
CA TYR A 39 7.75 -7.06 -11.98
C TYR A 39 7.77 -7.92 -10.71
N PRO A 40 8.92 -8.00 -10.02
CA PRO A 40 9.22 -9.13 -9.15
C PRO A 40 8.44 -9.15 -7.83
N CYS A 41 7.80 -8.04 -7.45
CA CYS A 41 7.23 -7.85 -6.12
C CYS A 41 5.72 -8.00 -6.13
N CYS A 42 5.20 -8.94 -5.34
CA CYS A 42 3.78 -9.14 -5.14
C CYS A 42 3.25 -8.24 -4.02
N SER A 43 2.39 -7.28 -4.34
CA SER A 43 1.76 -6.41 -3.34
C SER A 43 0.70 -7.14 -2.50
N VAL A 44 0.31 -6.53 -1.37
CA VAL A 44 -0.76 -7.00 -0.48
C VAL A 44 -2.09 -7.26 -1.23
N TYR A 45 -2.32 -6.58 -2.34
CA TYR A 45 -3.51 -6.73 -3.19
C TYR A 45 -3.40 -7.84 -4.24
N GLY A 46 -2.32 -8.62 -4.26
CA GLY A 46 -2.10 -9.69 -5.24
C GLY A 46 -1.71 -9.18 -6.62
N GLN A 47 -1.06 -8.02 -6.70
CA GLN A 47 -0.58 -7.42 -7.95
C GLN A 47 0.94 -7.33 -7.99
N CYS A 48 1.53 -7.71 -9.10
CA CYS A 48 2.96 -7.65 -9.38
C CYS A 48 3.41 -6.27 -9.83
N GLY A 49 4.54 -5.81 -9.29
CA GLY A 49 5.10 -4.51 -9.65
C GLY A 49 6.56 -4.34 -9.27
N THR A 50 6.99 -3.08 -9.30
CA THR A 50 8.33 -2.62 -8.93
C THR A 50 8.23 -1.41 -8.00
N GLY A 51 9.33 -1.00 -7.37
CA GLY A 51 9.37 0.23 -6.57
C GLY A 51 8.54 0.09 -5.30
N ALA A 52 7.49 0.91 -5.15
CA ALA A 52 6.63 0.89 -3.96
C ALA A 52 5.98 -0.48 -3.68
N TYR A 53 5.76 -1.30 -4.71
CA TYR A 53 5.25 -2.68 -4.58
C TYR A 53 6.20 -3.60 -3.84
N CYS A 54 7.49 -3.24 -3.79
CA CYS A 54 8.54 -4.00 -3.10
C CYS A 54 8.76 -3.52 -1.67
N LEU A 55 8.04 -2.49 -1.19
CA LEU A 55 8.17 -1.99 0.18
C LEU A 55 7.24 -2.77 1.13
N GLY A 56 6.75 -2.14 2.20
CA GLY A 56 5.81 -2.76 3.14
C GLY A 56 4.58 -3.33 2.43
N GLY A 57 4.18 -4.55 2.81
CA GLY A 57 3.10 -5.29 2.18
C GLY A 57 3.51 -6.11 0.95
N CYS A 58 4.82 -6.23 0.66
CA CYS A 58 5.33 -7.10 -0.39
C CYS A 58 5.40 -8.55 0.10
N ASP A 59 4.60 -9.46 -0.46
CA ASP A 59 4.58 -10.87 -0.08
C ASP A 59 5.75 -11.63 -0.74
N PRO A 60 6.78 -12.08 0.00
CA PRO A 60 7.92 -12.77 -0.57
C PRO A 60 7.59 -14.19 -1.06
N LEU A 61 6.49 -14.79 -0.59
CA LEU A 61 6.08 -16.15 -1.00
C LEU A 61 5.42 -16.16 -2.38
N MET A 62 4.75 -15.07 -2.75
CA MET A 62 4.08 -14.91 -4.06
C MET A 62 4.90 -14.06 -5.05
N SER A 63 6.03 -13.51 -4.60
CA SER A 63 6.97 -12.75 -5.41
C SER A 63 7.84 -13.66 -6.30
N TYR A 64 8.58 -13.05 -7.24
CA TYR A 64 9.47 -13.79 -8.14
C TYR A 64 10.51 -14.62 -7.39
N SER A 65 11.04 -14.07 -6.30
CA SER A 65 11.97 -14.72 -5.38
C SER A 65 11.80 -14.18 -3.96
N LEU A 66 12.33 -14.89 -2.96
CA LEU A 66 12.32 -14.45 -1.57
C LEU A 66 13.05 -13.11 -1.35
N ASP A 67 14.00 -12.76 -2.21
CA ASP A 67 14.78 -11.52 -2.14
C ASP A 67 14.16 -10.36 -2.95
N SER A 68 12.95 -10.54 -3.50
CA SER A 68 12.28 -9.51 -4.30
C SER A 68 11.80 -8.34 -3.46
N CYS A 69 11.35 -8.60 -2.23
CA CYS A 69 10.86 -7.59 -1.31
C CYS A 69 12.00 -6.88 -0.57
N ALA A 70 11.81 -5.60 -0.28
CA ALA A 70 12.74 -4.84 0.54
C ALA A 70 12.78 -5.42 1.96
N PRO A 71 13.94 -5.39 2.64
CA PRO A 71 14.02 -5.83 4.02
C PRO A 71 13.12 -4.99 4.94
N MET A 72 12.40 -5.68 5.82
CA MET A 72 11.47 -5.05 6.76
C MET A 72 12.22 -4.38 7.91
N PRO A 73 12.02 -3.07 8.15
CA PRO A 73 12.60 -2.37 9.30
C PRO A 73 12.13 -2.99 10.62
N VAL A 74 13.06 -3.20 11.55
CA VAL A 74 12.74 -3.84 12.84
C VAL A 74 12.27 -2.79 13.85
N CYS A 75 11.11 -3.02 14.45
CA CYS A 75 10.56 -2.15 15.47
C CYS A 75 11.41 -2.13 16.74
N GLN A 76 11.55 -0.93 17.29
CA GLN A 76 12.13 -0.69 18.61
C GLN A 76 11.04 -0.17 19.55
N SER A 77 11.17 -0.49 20.84
CA SER A 77 10.25 -0.01 21.87
C SER A 77 10.14 1.52 21.84
N LYS A 78 8.98 2.01 21.44
CA LYS A 78 8.70 3.45 21.28
C LYS A 78 7.26 3.76 21.66
N THR A 79 7.03 4.99 22.08
CA THR A 79 5.68 5.53 22.31
C THR A 79 5.52 6.74 21.40
N TYR A 80 4.39 6.77 20.69
CA TYR A 80 4.07 7.85 19.76
C TYR A 80 3.07 8.81 20.39
N LYS A 81 3.23 10.09 20.05
CA LYS A 81 2.30 11.17 20.39
C LYS A 81 1.91 11.87 19.09
N TRP A 82 0.76 12.51 19.10
CA TRP A 82 0.17 13.11 17.91
C TRP A 82 0.16 14.64 18.03
N ASP A 83 1.33 15.20 18.33
CA ASP A 83 1.55 16.65 18.41
C ASP A 83 1.64 17.28 17.01
N ASN A 84 2.17 16.52 16.04
CA ASN A 84 2.25 16.85 14.61
C ASN A 84 2.33 15.54 13.77
N LEU A 85 2.48 15.68 12.44
CA LEU A 85 2.66 14.55 11.51
C LEU A 85 4.08 14.48 10.92
N ASP A 86 5.08 15.12 11.55
CA ASP A 86 6.44 15.23 10.98
C ASP A 86 7.14 13.87 10.83
N ASN A 87 6.72 12.85 11.59
CA ASN A 87 7.24 11.49 11.51
C ASN A 87 6.40 10.57 10.61
N ALA A 88 5.50 11.13 9.80
CA ALA A 88 4.62 10.40 8.91
C ALA A 88 4.73 10.94 7.48
N ALA A 89 4.72 10.02 6.50
CA ALA A 89 4.72 10.37 5.08
C ALA A 89 3.45 9.89 4.40
N THR A 90 3.02 10.58 3.34
CA THR A 90 1.95 10.05 2.49
C THR A 90 2.45 8.82 1.75
N ASN A 91 1.56 7.85 1.48
CA ASN A 91 1.90 6.65 0.72
C ASN A 91 2.36 6.94 -0.72
N ASN A 92 2.05 8.13 -1.25
CA ASN A 92 2.51 8.58 -2.57
C ASN A 92 3.95 9.12 -2.55
N GLU A 93 4.45 9.53 -1.39
CA GLU A 93 5.77 10.17 -1.23
C GLU A 93 6.77 9.27 -0.50
N TYR A 94 6.31 8.27 0.23
CA TYR A 94 7.19 7.36 0.96
C TYR A 94 7.96 6.43 0.02
N LEU A 95 9.29 6.51 0.06
CA LEU A 95 10.20 5.73 -0.79
C LEU A 95 10.98 4.64 -0.03
N GLY A 96 10.49 4.20 1.13
CA GLY A 96 11.10 3.12 1.90
C GLY A 96 12.09 3.55 2.98
N ASN A 97 12.23 4.85 3.25
CA ASN A 97 13.12 5.34 4.30
C ASN A 97 12.42 5.38 5.67
N ALA A 98 12.39 4.23 6.34
CA ALA A 98 11.77 4.10 7.67
C ALA A 98 12.50 4.87 8.79
N THR A 99 13.70 5.40 8.52
CA THR A 99 14.42 6.26 9.49
C THR A 99 13.89 7.69 9.47
N GLU A 100 13.41 8.17 8.30
CA GLU A 100 12.83 9.50 8.16
C GLU A 100 11.35 9.53 8.56
N SER A 101 10.61 8.45 8.33
CA SER A 101 9.19 8.36 8.67
C SER A 101 8.87 7.02 9.32
N ASP A 102 8.38 7.09 10.56
CA ASP A 102 7.90 5.93 11.29
C ASP A 102 6.56 5.42 10.74
N TRP A 103 5.77 6.30 10.13
CA TRP A 103 4.41 6.02 9.70
C TRP A 103 4.18 6.38 8.23
N VAL A 104 3.33 5.62 7.57
CA VAL A 104 2.82 5.91 6.23
C VAL A 104 1.32 5.95 6.28
N TYR A 105 0.73 6.91 5.56
CA TYR A 105 -0.72 7.06 5.56
C TYR A 105 -1.31 7.38 4.19
N SER A 106 -2.59 7.08 4.08
CA SER A 106 -3.47 7.52 3.00
C SER A 106 -4.77 8.09 3.59
N GLY A 107 -5.50 8.84 2.77
CA GLY A 107 -6.74 9.49 3.19
C GLY A 107 -6.48 10.85 3.85
N TYR A 108 -7.21 11.13 4.93
CA TYR A 108 -7.37 12.46 5.49
C TYR A 108 -7.18 12.43 7.02
N PRO A 109 -5.98 12.09 7.53
CA PRO A 109 -5.73 12.19 8.96
C PRO A 109 -5.73 13.65 9.41
N GLU A 110 -6.31 13.90 10.57
CA GLU A 110 -6.30 15.20 11.23
C GLU A 110 -5.73 15.07 12.64
N LEU A 111 -5.35 16.20 13.23
CA LEU A 111 -4.90 16.27 14.62
C LEU A 111 -5.86 17.16 15.41
N GLU A 112 -6.40 16.64 16.50
CA GLU A 112 -7.28 17.38 17.41
C GLU A 112 -6.94 17.05 18.86
N ASP A 113 -6.66 18.08 19.65
CA ASP A 113 -6.35 17.98 21.08
C ASP A 113 -5.25 16.94 21.42
N GLY A 114 -4.22 16.83 20.56
CA GLY A 114 -3.11 15.89 20.72
C GLY A 114 -3.44 14.43 20.34
N ASN A 115 -4.54 14.21 19.62
CA ASN A 115 -4.97 12.90 19.12
C ASN A 115 -4.90 12.86 17.60
N LEU A 116 -4.57 11.68 17.06
CA LEU A 116 -4.70 11.37 15.65
C LEU A 116 -6.15 10.98 15.34
N LEU A 117 -6.76 11.69 14.40
CA LEU A 117 -8.10 11.43 13.90
C LEU A 117 -7.99 10.83 12.51
N LEU A 118 -8.44 9.58 12.37
CA LEU A 118 -8.59 8.94 11.07
C LEU A 118 -9.99 9.25 10.53
N THR A 119 -10.08 10.19 9.59
CA THR A 119 -11.37 10.68 9.09
C THR A 119 -11.81 9.94 7.83
N MET A 120 -13.12 9.97 7.55
CA MET A 120 -13.71 9.45 6.33
C MET A 120 -14.77 10.45 5.82
N PRO A 121 -14.36 11.50 5.09
CA PRO A 121 -15.28 12.46 4.50
C PRO A 121 -16.31 11.83 3.56
N LYS A 122 -17.38 12.57 3.27
CA LYS A 122 -18.41 12.10 2.33
C LYS A 122 -17.79 11.90 0.94
N ASN A 123 -18.13 10.76 0.30
CA ASN A 123 -17.63 10.35 -1.02
C ASN A 123 -16.11 10.13 -1.06
N SER A 124 -15.50 9.70 0.05
CA SER A 124 -14.09 9.30 0.10
C SER A 124 -13.92 7.82 0.43
N VAL A 125 -12.69 7.35 0.29
CA VAL A 125 -12.19 6.16 1.02
C VAL A 125 -11.74 6.61 2.42
N GLY A 126 -11.75 5.71 3.39
CA GLY A 126 -11.31 5.99 4.76
C GLY A 126 -9.82 6.37 4.85
N SER A 127 -9.36 6.65 6.06
CA SER A 127 -7.93 6.89 6.31
C SER A 127 -7.25 5.62 6.82
N LEU A 128 -6.05 5.35 6.33
CA LEU A 128 -5.18 4.27 6.81
C LEU A 128 -3.86 4.87 7.29
N PHE A 129 -3.38 4.41 8.43
CA PHE A 129 -2.16 4.91 9.08
C PHE A 129 -1.35 3.72 9.59
N ALA A 130 -0.31 3.34 8.85
CA ALA A 130 0.47 2.13 9.06
C ALA A 130 1.88 2.44 9.57
N ASN A 131 2.39 1.61 10.46
CA ASN A 131 3.77 1.74 10.95
C ASN A 131 4.73 1.04 9.99
N ASN A 132 5.89 1.66 9.74
CA ASN A 132 6.91 1.10 8.85
C ASN A 132 7.85 0.08 9.52
N HIS A 133 7.69 -0.14 10.82
CA HIS A 133 8.57 -1.03 11.59
C HIS A 133 7.82 -2.27 12.06
N TYR A 134 8.32 -3.43 11.63
CA TYR A 134 7.71 -4.71 11.87
C TYR A 134 8.10 -5.25 13.24
N ILE A 135 7.14 -5.92 13.86
CA ILE A 135 7.33 -6.67 15.10
C ILE A 135 7.32 -8.16 14.78
N TRP A 136 8.30 -8.90 15.29
CA TRP A 136 8.27 -10.37 15.21
C TRP A 136 7.42 -10.94 16.35
N TYR A 137 7.66 -10.46 17.56
CA TYR A 137 6.83 -10.68 18.76
C TYR A 137 6.90 -9.43 19.64
N GLY A 138 5.88 -9.22 20.47
CA GLY A 138 5.88 -8.11 21.41
C GLY A 138 4.48 -7.72 21.84
N LYS A 139 4.32 -6.45 22.21
CA LYS A 139 3.04 -5.87 22.58
C LYS A 139 2.91 -4.49 21.97
N ILE A 140 1.83 -4.27 21.23
CA ILE A 140 1.38 -2.95 20.81
C ILE A 140 0.13 -2.61 21.61
N GLY A 141 -0.05 -1.33 21.92
CA GLY A 141 -1.24 -0.82 22.56
C GLY A 141 -1.55 0.59 22.08
N ALA A 142 -2.84 0.91 22.00
CA ALA A 142 -3.35 2.21 21.65
C ALA A 142 -4.59 2.51 22.49
N ASN A 143 -4.83 3.79 22.79
CA ASN A 143 -6.10 4.25 23.33
C ASN A 143 -6.96 4.72 22.15
N ILE A 144 -8.03 3.99 21.86
CA ILE A 144 -8.84 4.20 20.65
C ILE A 144 -10.26 4.60 21.06
N LYS A 145 -10.79 5.62 20.38
CA LYS A 145 -12.22 5.95 20.36
C LYS A 145 -12.74 5.64 18.97
N SER A 146 -13.59 4.62 18.87
CA SER A 146 -14.14 4.16 17.58
C SER A 146 -15.17 5.13 17.00
N SER A 147 -15.29 5.10 15.67
CA SER A 147 -16.29 5.86 14.94
C SER A 147 -17.69 5.29 15.10
N ARG A 148 -18.70 6.11 14.81
CA ARG A 148 -20.12 5.72 14.80
C ARG A 148 -20.68 5.78 13.39
N GLY A 149 -21.70 4.97 13.11
CA GLY A 149 -22.45 5.00 11.86
C GLY A 149 -22.56 3.62 11.20
N LYS A 150 -23.70 3.37 10.55
CA LYS A 150 -23.91 2.12 9.82
C LYS A 150 -22.96 2.06 8.62
N GLY A 151 -22.21 0.96 8.54
CA GLY A 151 -21.23 0.73 7.47
C GLY A 151 -19.87 1.39 7.69
N VAL A 152 -19.65 2.04 8.84
CA VAL A 152 -18.33 2.55 9.23
C VAL A 152 -17.65 1.52 10.12
N VAL A 153 -16.40 1.18 9.84
CA VAL A 153 -15.57 0.31 10.69
C VAL A 153 -14.35 1.10 11.12
N THR A 154 -14.04 1.04 12.42
CA THR A 154 -12.71 1.42 12.92
C THR A 154 -11.96 0.13 13.18
N ALA A 155 -10.74 -0.01 12.64
CA ALA A 155 -9.95 -1.22 12.78
C ALA A 155 -8.58 -0.92 13.37
N PHE A 156 -8.07 -1.84 14.17
CA PHE A 156 -6.68 -1.87 14.65
C PHE A 156 -6.08 -3.22 14.31
N ILE A 157 -5.19 -3.24 13.33
CA ILE A 157 -4.77 -4.46 12.63
C ILE A 157 -3.26 -4.63 12.77
N LEU A 158 -2.84 -5.85 13.10
CA LEU A 158 -1.46 -6.31 12.93
C LEU A 158 -1.46 -7.21 11.70
N LEU A 159 -0.70 -6.84 10.67
CA LEU A 159 -0.66 -7.56 9.39
C LEU A 159 0.81 -7.80 9.00
N SER A 160 1.15 -9.06 8.70
CA SER A 160 2.44 -9.42 8.11
C SER A 160 2.37 -9.38 6.58
N ASP A 161 3.54 -9.33 5.94
CA ASP A 161 3.62 -9.34 4.47
C ASP A 161 3.15 -10.65 3.84
N THR A 162 3.27 -11.75 4.59
CA THR A 162 2.72 -13.06 4.19
C THR A 162 1.26 -13.22 4.59
N LYS A 163 0.59 -12.15 5.05
CA LYS A 163 -0.83 -12.08 5.40
C LYS A 163 -1.25 -12.84 6.66
N ASP A 164 -0.34 -13.01 7.62
CA ASP A 164 -0.77 -13.31 8.98
C ASP A 164 -1.39 -12.06 9.58
N GLU A 165 -2.57 -12.18 10.16
CA GLU A 165 -3.35 -11.03 10.62
C GLU A 165 -3.95 -11.26 11.99
N ILE A 166 -3.94 -10.21 12.83
CA ILE A 166 -4.72 -10.13 14.06
C ILE A 166 -5.43 -8.78 14.04
N ASP A 167 -6.75 -8.80 14.15
CA ASP A 167 -7.57 -7.61 14.02
C ASP A 167 -8.48 -7.37 15.23
N TYR A 168 -8.79 -6.09 15.40
CA TYR A 168 -9.81 -5.60 16.30
C TYR A 168 -10.68 -4.64 15.50
N GLU A 169 -11.94 -4.98 15.31
CA GLU A 169 -12.88 -4.22 14.49
C GLU A 169 -14.05 -3.72 15.32
N TRP A 170 -14.24 -2.40 15.34
CA TRP A 170 -15.41 -1.76 15.90
C TRP A 170 -16.35 -1.35 14.78
N VAL A 171 -17.45 -2.11 14.65
CA VAL A 171 -18.53 -1.79 13.72
C VAL A 171 -19.32 -0.61 14.27
N GLY A 172 -19.32 0.53 13.59
CA GLY A 172 -19.93 1.78 14.08
C GLY A 172 -21.44 1.73 14.33
N ALA A 173 -22.12 0.65 13.91
CA ALA A 173 -23.52 0.36 14.26
C ALA A 173 -23.68 -0.36 15.61
N ASP A 174 -22.67 -1.10 16.06
CA ASP A 174 -22.63 -1.74 17.39
C ASP A 174 -21.64 -0.98 18.29
N LEU A 175 -22.19 -0.28 19.27
CA LEU A 175 -21.43 0.57 20.18
C LEU A 175 -21.00 -0.15 21.47
N SER A 176 -21.33 -1.43 21.58
CA SER A 176 -21.16 -2.22 22.79
C SER A 176 -20.14 -3.35 22.66
N GLN A 177 -19.72 -3.66 21.44
CA GLN A 177 -18.85 -4.79 21.14
C GLN A 177 -17.66 -4.38 20.27
N VAL A 178 -16.62 -5.19 20.37
CA VAL A 178 -15.50 -5.23 19.43
C VAL A 178 -15.46 -6.65 18.88
N GLU A 179 -15.27 -6.76 17.59
CA GLU A 179 -15.03 -8.03 16.92
C GLU A 179 -13.51 -8.25 16.88
N THR A 180 -13.10 -9.48 17.15
CA THR A 180 -11.69 -9.88 17.06
C THR A 180 -11.60 -11.05 16.11
N ASN A 181 -10.67 -10.99 15.18
CA ASN A 181 -10.43 -12.06 14.24
C ASN A 181 -8.92 -12.25 14.01
N TRP A 182 -8.59 -13.33 13.32
CA TRP A 182 -7.21 -13.64 12.94
C TRP A 182 -7.19 -14.44 11.64
N TYR A 183 -6.11 -14.28 10.89
CA TYR A 183 -5.84 -15.04 9.68
C TYR A 183 -4.43 -15.58 9.72
N PHE A 184 -4.24 -16.77 9.16
CA PHE A 184 -2.91 -17.31 8.85
C PHE A 184 -2.74 -17.28 7.35
N GLN A 185 -1.76 -16.53 6.87
CA GLN A 185 -1.47 -16.39 5.46
C GLN A 185 -2.69 -16.03 4.59
N GLY A 186 -3.57 -15.17 5.10
CA GLY A 186 -4.79 -14.73 4.44
C GLY A 186 -5.92 -15.77 4.43
N ILE A 187 -5.80 -16.84 5.20
CA ILE A 187 -6.80 -17.91 5.33
C ILE A 187 -7.46 -17.81 6.71
N LEU A 188 -8.80 -17.74 6.70
CA LEU A 188 -9.64 -17.78 7.89
C LEU A 188 -9.78 -19.23 8.40
N ASP A 189 -9.80 -19.44 9.71
CA ASP A 189 -10.13 -20.72 10.37
C ASP A 189 -9.29 -21.93 9.90
N CYS A 190 -7.96 -21.80 9.94
CA CYS A 190 -7.01 -22.84 9.55
C CYS A 190 -6.87 -24.00 10.55
#